data_AF-A0A536A7Z2-F1
#
_entry.id   AF-A0A536A7Z2-F1
#
_cell.length_a   1.000
_cell.length_b   1.000
_cell.length_c   1.000
_cell.angle_alpha   90.00
_cell.angle_beta   90.00
_cell.angle_gamma   90.00
#
_symmetry.space_group_name_H-M   'P 1'
#
loop_
_entity.id
_entity.type
_entity.pdbx_description
1 polymer ?
#
loop_
_entity_poly.entity_id
_entity_poly.type
_entity_poly.pdbx_seq_one_letter_code
_entity_poly.pdbx_strand_id
1 'polypeptide(L)'
;AIGHLGTTDMDLYSGPEIADGARRTVSALRKFQLTMATGDPEKGVAPTHLEIPPVVVDMDGGYGNLFNVQRVAELYVNAGVAGAHIEDQVLPKRCGHIAGKALISADEMVGKLR
;
A
#
# COMPACT_ATOMS: atom_id res chain seq x y z
N ALA A 1 8.71 -0.94 -16.98
CA ALA A 1 7.46 -0.80 -16.21
C ALA A 1 6.67 0.37 -16.79
N ILE A 2 5.78 0.10 -17.73
CA ILE A 2 4.82 1.08 -18.25
C ILE A 2 3.47 0.65 -17.67
N GLY A 3 2.83 1.53 -16.89
CA GLY A 3 1.52 1.27 -16.30
C GLY A 3 0.41 1.25 -17.37
N HIS A 4 -0.80 0.87 -16.96
CA HIS A 4 -1.98 0.80 -17.84
C HIS A 4 -2.27 2.12 -18.60
N LEU A 5 -1.86 3.26 -18.05
CA LEU A 5 -2.00 4.59 -18.67
C LEU A 5 -0.84 4.99 -19.60
N GLY A 6 0.09 4.08 -19.91
CA GLY A 6 1.28 4.43 -20.69
C GLY A 6 2.31 5.25 -19.91
N THR A 7 2.08 5.49 -18.62
CA THR A 7 2.97 6.27 -17.76
C THR A 7 4.01 5.39 -17.07
N THR A 8 5.19 5.95 -16.86
CA THR A 8 6.22 5.30 -16.05
C THR A 8 5.89 5.47 -14.57
N ASP A 9 6.42 4.57 -13.76
CA ASP A 9 6.29 4.58 -12.30
C ASP A 9 6.94 5.86 -11.69
N MET A 10 6.13 6.91 -11.52
CA MET A 10 6.59 8.30 -11.31
C MET A 10 5.78 9.07 -10.23
N ASP A 11 5.15 8.39 -9.27
CA ASP A 11 4.33 9.02 -8.21
C ASP A 11 3.16 9.85 -8.76
N LEU A 12 2.40 9.24 -9.68
CA LEU A 12 1.28 9.90 -10.38
C LEU A 12 -0.05 9.77 -9.64
N TYR A 13 -0.12 8.82 -8.69
CA TYR A 13 -1.29 8.61 -7.85
C TYR A 13 -1.08 9.29 -6.51
N SER A 14 -2.14 9.86 -5.96
CA SER A 14 -2.09 10.44 -4.63
C SER A 14 -2.11 9.36 -3.55
N GLY A 15 -1.53 9.66 -2.38
CA GLY A 15 -1.57 8.78 -1.22
C GLY A 15 -2.98 8.26 -0.85
N PRO A 16 -4.05 9.09 -0.90
CA PRO A 16 -5.42 8.61 -0.70
C PRO A 16 -5.90 7.58 -1.73
N GLU A 17 -5.49 7.69 -3.00
CA GLU A 17 -5.86 6.73 -4.04
C GLU A 17 -5.21 5.37 -3.79
N ILE A 18 -3.91 5.36 -3.45
CA ILE A 18 -3.20 4.13 -3.08
C ILE A 18 -3.77 3.52 -1.80
N ALA A 19 -4.12 4.35 -0.81
CA ALA A 19 -4.75 3.88 0.42
C ALA A 19 -6.15 3.27 0.19
N ASP A 20 -6.96 3.81 -0.72
CA ASP A 20 -8.23 3.19 -1.07
C ASP A 20 -8.03 1.85 -1.78
N GLY A 21 -7.03 1.74 -2.66
CA GLY A 21 -6.61 0.48 -3.26
C GLY A 21 -6.24 -0.58 -2.20
N ALA A 22 -5.41 -0.20 -1.23
CA ALA A 22 -5.02 -1.07 -0.13
C ALA A 22 -6.22 -1.52 0.72
N ARG A 23 -7.10 -0.58 1.09
CA ARG A 23 -8.34 -0.86 1.83
C ARG A 23 -9.24 -1.86 1.12
N ARG A 24 -9.41 -1.72 -0.20
CA ARG A 24 -10.20 -2.65 -1.02
C ARG A 24 -9.60 -4.05 -1.01
N THR A 25 -8.28 -4.17 -1.14
CA THR A 25 -7.57 -5.46 -1.07
C THR A 25 -7.75 -6.14 0.28
N VAL A 26 -7.50 -5.42 1.39
CA VAL A 26 -7.69 -5.96 2.74
C VAL A 26 -9.15 -6.38 2.97
N SER A 27 -10.11 -5.55 2.54
CA SER A 27 -11.53 -5.85 2.67
C SER A 27 -11.94 -7.10 1.88
N ALA A 28 -11.39 -7.29 0.68
CA ALA A 28 -11.65 -8.48 -0.13
C ALA A 28 -11.11 -9.76 0.53
N LEU A 29 -9.89 -9.72 1.06
CA LEU A 29 -9.29 -10.84 1.79
C LEU A 29 -10.11 -11.20 3.04
N ARG A 30 -10.49 -10.21 3.84
CA ARG A 30 -11.32 -10.42 5.04
C ARG A 30 -12.71 -10.95 4.69
N LYS A 31 -13.33 -10.44 3.63
CA LYS A 31 -14.61 -10.97 3.16
C LYS A 31 -14.51 -12.44 2.80
N PHE A 32 -13.47 -12.82 2.04
CA PHE A 32 -13.24 -14.21 1.66
C PHE A 32 -13.02 -15.10 2.90
N GLN A 33 -12.19 -14.66 3.84
CA GLN A 33 -11.97 -15.34 5.12
C GLN A 33 -13.29 -15.58 5.87
N LEU A 34 -14.14 -14.56 5.99
CA LEU A 34 -15.42 -14.65 6.68
C LEU A 34 -16.39 -15.61 5.99
N THR A 35 -16.51 -15.54 4.66
CA THR A 35 -17.35 -16.46 3.89
C THR A 35 -16.93 -17.92 4.10
N MET A 36 -15.63 -18.18 4.14
CA MET A 36 -15.12 -19.53 4.36
C MET A 36 -15.32 -19.97 5.81
N ALA A 37 -15.17 -19.06 6.77
CA ALA A 37 -15.37 -19.33 8.20
C ALA A 37 -16.84 -19.63 8.55
N THR A 38 -17.81 -19.20 7.75
CA THR A 38 -19.23 -19.54 7.96
C THR A 38 -19.65 -20.84 7.29
N GLY A 39 -18.98 -21.25 6.20
CA GLY A 39 -19.43 -22.36 5.35
C GLY A 39 -20.75 -22.05 4.63
N ASP A 40 -21.38 -23.09 4.07
CA ASP A 40 -22.70 -23.04 3.42
C ASP A 40 -23.48 -24.33 3.75
N PRO A 41 -24.31 -24.35 4.80
CA PRO A 41 -25.04 -25.53 5.23
C PRO A 41 -26.03 -26.05 4.19
N GLU A 42 -26.64 -25.17 3.39
CA GLU A 42 -27.61 -25.55 2.36
C GLU A 42 -26.94 -26.35 1.23
N LYS A 43 -25.65 -26.08 0.99
CA LYS A 43 -24.82 -26.81 0.02
C LYS A 43 -23.91 -27.87 0.65
N GLY A 44 -24.02 -28.10 1.96
CA GLY A 44 -23.17 -29.06 2.68
C GLY A 44 -21.69 -28.66 2.79
N VAL A 45 -21.36 -27.38 2.66
CA VAL A 45 -19.98 -26.87 2.78
C VAL A 45 -19.70 -26.54 4.25
N ALA A 46 -18.75 -27.25 4.85
CA ALA A 46 -18.37 -27.02 6.25
C ALA A 46 -17.58 -25.70 6.44
N PRO A 47 -17.73 -25.04 7.61
CA PRO A 47 -16.86 -23.94 8.02
C PRO A 47 -15.37 -24.28 7.92
N THR A 48 -14.59 -23.40 7.32
CA THR A 48 -13.13 -23.53 7.21
C THR A 48 -12.46 -22.24 7.65
N HIS A 49 -11.53 -22.33 8.60
CA HIS A 49 -10.70 -21.19 8.98
C HIS A 49 -9.59 -21.00 7.95
N LEU A 50 -9.49 -19.78 7.41
CA LEU A 50 -8.41 -19.40 6.51
C LEU A 50 -7.49 -18.39 7.19
N GLU A 51 -6.19 -18.60 7.05
CA GLU A 51 -5.20 -17.57 7.31
C GLU A 51 -5.08 -16.69 6.07
N ILE A 52 -5.33 -15.40 6.22
CA ILE A 52 -5.12 -14.42 5.14
C ILE A 52 -3.71 -13.86 5.23
N PRO A 53 -2.99 -13.73 4.10
CA PRO A 53 -1.65 -13.18 4.13
C PRO A 53 -1.68 -11.69 4.53
N PRO A 54 -0.64 -11.21 5.24
CA PRO A 54 -0.49 -9.80 5.53
C PRO A 54 -0.37 -9.00 4.23
N VAL A 55 -1.01 -7.84 4.18
CA VAL A 55 -0.89 -6.91 3.04
C VAL A 55 0.22 -5.92 3.33
N VAL A 56 1.22 -5.85 2.44
CA VAL A 56 2.26 -4.83 2.44
C VAL A 56 2.03 -3.87 1.27
N VAL A 57 2.21 -2.57 1.50
CA VAL A 57 1.92 -1.52 0.51
C VAL A 57 3.15 -0.68 0.20
N ASP A 58 3.28 -0.27 -1.06
CA ASP A 58 4.26 0.71 -1.51
C ASP A 58 3.76 2.14 -1.21
N MET A 59 4.50 2.90 -0.41
CA MET A 59 4.20 4.30 -0.07
C MET A 59 4.95 5.29 -0.98
N ASP A 60 5.62 4.83 -2.04
CA ASP A 60 6.45 5.65 -2.92
C ASP A 60 7.44 6.50 -2.07
N GLY A 61 7.61 7.79 -2.42
CA GLY A 61 8.40 8.75 -1.63
C GLY A 61 7.64 9.39 -0.46
N GLY A 62 6.44 8.90 -0.13
CA GLY A 62 5.60 9.47 0.93
C GLY A 62 4.63 10.57 0.48
N TYR A 63 4.42 10.75 -0.83
CA TYR A 63 3.43 11.66 -1.41
C TYR A 63 3.53 13.13 -0.97
N GLY A 64 4.74 13.57 -0.60
CA GLY A 64 5.03 14.94 -0.20
C GLY A 64 6.01 15.03 0.98
N ASN A 65 5.68 15.88 1.94
CA ASN A 65 6.48 16.12 3.13
C ASN A 65 6.05 15.20 4.29
N LEU A 66 6.59 15.43 5.49
CA LEU A 66 6.29 14.66 6.69
C LEU A 66 4.79 14.53 6.99
N PHE A 67 3.99 15.59 6.79
CA PHE A 67 2.56 15.55 7.06
C PHE A 67 1.80 14.65 6.07
N ASN A 68 2.27 14.58 4.83
CA ASN A 68 1.74 13.64 3.85
C ASN A 68 2.02 12.19 4.27
N VAL A 69 3.25 11.90 4.71
CA VAL A 69 3.64 10.58 5.23
C VAL A 69 2.77 10.19 6.41
N GLN A 70 2.64 11.06 7.42
CA GLN A 70 1.80 10.82 8.60
C GLN A 70 0.35 10.50 8.20
N ARG A 71 -0.23 11.33 7.32
CA ARG A 71 -1.61 11.15 6.87
C ARG A 71 -1.81 9.81 6.16
N VAL A 72 -0.88 9.42 5.29
CA VAL A 72 -1.01 8.16 4.53
C VAL A 72 -0.74 6.95 5.42
N ALA A 73 0.19 7.04 6.36
CA ALA A 73 0.40 6.01 7.37
C ALA A 73 -0.87 5.74 8.18
N GLU A 74 -1.57 6.79 8.65
CA GLU A 74 -2.86 6.65 9.32
C GLU A 74 -3.91 5.95 8.42
N LEU A 75 -3.96 6.30 7.14
CA LEU A 75 -4.88 5.67 6.20
C LEU A 75 -4.59 4.17 6.02
N TYR A 76 -3.31 3.78 5.92
CA TYR A 76 -2.91 2.39 5.80
C TYR A 76 -3.22 1.59 7.07
N VAL A 77 -2.94 2.15 8.25
CA VAL A 77 -3.30 1.51 9.54
C VAL A 77 -4.81 1.29 9.62
N ASN A 78 -5.61 2.32 9.31
CA ASN A 78 -7.07 2.22 9.31
C ASN A 78 -7.60 1.23 8.25
N ALA A 79 -6.90 1.08 7.13
CA ALA A 79 -7.22 0.11 6.09
C ALA A 79 -6.92 -1.35 6.52
N GLY A 80 -6.17 -1.57 7.61
CA GLY A 80 -5.75 -2.90 8.06
C GLY A 80 -4.56 -3.46 7.28
N VAL A 81 -3.74 -2.59 6.68
CA VAL A 81 -2.45 -2.94 6.08
C VAL A 81 -1.48 -3.37 7.17
N ALA A 82 -0.69 -4.41 6.91
CA ALA A 82 0.25 -4.98 7.87
C ALA A 82 1.60 -4.24 7.90
N GLY A 83 1.99 -3.62 6.79
CA GLY A 83 3.20 -2.82 6.70
C GLY A 83 3.26 -2.01 5.41
N ALA A 84 4.13 -1.03 5.38
CA ALA A 84 4.43 -0.27 4.18
C ALA A 84 5.93 -0.06 4.04
N HIS A 85 6.41 0.05 2.81
CA HIS A 85 7.75 0.54 2.52
C HIS A 85 7.67 1.94 1.91
N ILE A 86 8.66 2.78 2.20
CA ILE A 86 8.80 4.15 1.72
C ILE A 86 10.25 4.36 1.26
N GLU A 87 10.46 5.18 0.24
CA GLU A 87 11.78 5.45 -0.35
C GLU A 87 12.21 6.92 -0.21
N ASP A 88 13.52 7.14 -0.34
CA ASP A 88 14.21 8.42 -0.15
C ASP A 88 14.47 9.18 -1.46
N GLN A 89 13.68 8.93 -2.50
CA GLN A 89 13.79 9.69 -3.75
C GLN A 89 13.20 11.10 -3.61
N VAL A 90 13.83 12.07 -4.27
CA VAL A 90 13.27 13.41 -4.47
C VAL A 90 12.04 13.30 -5.37
N LEU A 91 10.98 14.03 -5.02
CA LEU A 91 9.76 14.09 -5.81
C LEU A 91 9.94 14.98 -7.07
N PRO A 92 9.40 14.56 -8.24
CA PRO A 92 8.73 13.29 -8.50
C PRO A 92 9.73 12.12 -8.55
N LYS A 93 9.41 11.02 -7.86
CA LYS A 93 10.27 9.83 -7.86
C LYS A 93 10.31 9.17 -9.23
N ARG A 94 11.28 8.28 -9.43
CA ARG A 94 11.42 7.47 -10.65
C ARG A 94 11.45 5.99 -10.32
N CYS A 95 11.05 5.16 -11.28
CA CYS A 95 11.20 3.71 -11.17
C CYS A 95 12.65 3.32 -10.78
N GLY A 96 12.79 2.38 -9.84
CA GLY A 96 14.08 1.87 -9.36
C GLY A 96 15.01 1.35 -10.47
N HIS A 97 14.46 0.90 -11.60
CA HIS A 97 15.20 0.38 -12.75
C HIS A 97 15.68 1.45 -13.75
N ILE A 98 15.31 2.72 -13.57
CA ILE A 98 15.63 3.81 -14.50
C ILE A 98 16.72 4.71 -13.88
N ALA A 99 17.64 5.21 -14.71
CA ALA A 99 18.69 6.14 -14.30
C ALA A 99 18.15 7.55 -13.99
N GLY A 100 18.97 8.38 -13.33
CA GLY A 100 18.62 9.78 -13.03
C GLY A 100 17.73 9.95 -11.80
N LYS A 101 17.82 9.03 -10.83
CA LYS A 101 17.22 9.18 -9.49
C LYS A 101 18.04 10.19 -8.68
N ALA A 102 17.36 10.99 -7.87
CA ALA A 102 17.97 11.88 -6.88
C ALA A 102 17.43 11.51 -5.50
N LEU A 103 18.27 11.65 -4.46
CA LEU A 103 17.91 11.29 -3.10
C LEU A 103 17.73 12.54 -2.24
N ILE A 104 16.79 12.48 -1.30
CA ILE A 104 16.72 13.43 -0.18
C ILE A 104 17.87 13.17 0.80
N SER A 105 18.05 14.07 1.78
CA SER A 105 19.04 13.83 2.84
C SER A 105 18.64 12.64 3.71
N ALA A 106 19.63 11.96 4.29
CA ALA A 106 19.37 10.89 5.26
C ALA A 106 18.55 11.39 6.47
N ASP A 107 18.78 12.63 6.92
CA ASP A 107 18.02 13.24 8.02
C ASP A 107 16.55 13.44 7.66
N GLU A 108 16.25 13.82 6.41
CA GLU A 108 14.88 13.94 5.93
C GLU A 108 14.19 12.57 5.87
N MET A 109 14.88 11.55 5.35
CA MET A 109 14.35 10.19 5.30
C MET A 109 14.10 9.62 6.70
N VAL A 110 15.04 9.80 7.63
CA VAL A 110 14.85 9.42 9.05
C VAL A 110 13.69 10.20 9.67
N GLY A 111 13.51 11.47 9.30
CA GLY A 111 12.36 12.27 9.69
C GLY A 111 11.03 11.65 9.26
N LYS A 112 10.96 11.09 8.05
CA LYS A 112 9.77 10.39 7.53
C LYS A 112 9.47 9.06 8.22
N LEU A 113 10.47 8.42 8.86
CA LEU A 113 10.32 7.11 9.52
C LEU A 113 9.93 7.20 11.01
N ARG A 114 9.87 8.40 11.59
CA ARG A 114 9.56 8.64 13.00
C ARG A 114 8.10 8.99 13.21
#